data_AF-A0A1F6ZN58-F1
#
_entry.id   AF-A0A1F6ZN58-F1
#
_cell.length_a   1.000
_cell.length_b   1.000
_cell.length_c   1.000
_cell.angle_alpha   90.00
_cell.angle_beta   90.00
_cell.angle_gamma   90.00
#
_symmetry.space_group_name_H-M   'P 1'
#
loop_
_entity.id
_entity.type
_entity.pdbx_description
1 polymer ?
#
loop_
_entity_poly.entity_id
_entity_poly.type
_entity_poly.pdbx_seq_one_letter_code
_entity_poly.pdbx_strand_id
1 'polypeptide(L)'
;MPFCGFNKEMLEGMKLLHRGLIEHGIIERSKKKNQMTEETINKEIEDMGRFQKELLAIEDSEVRELIRTLTEYACAFYKLLQREGIENYEELIEKINNLYFEMDNKFYSELEGKPDDMKELAQYLNQLNIGTKK
;
A
#
# COMPACT_ATOMS: atom_id res chain seq x y z
N MET A 1 -12.55 5.88 13.27
CA MET A 1 -11.65 4.71 13.16
C MET A 1 -11.11 4.69 11.74
N PRO A 2 -9.79 4.62 11.51
CA PRO A 2 -9.27 4.92 10.18
C PRO A 2 -9.50 3.78 9.17
N PHE A 3 -9.49 2.51 9.58
CA PHE A 3 -9.74 1.36 8.69
C PHE A 3 -9.85 0.08 9.55
N CYS A 4 -10.91 -0.70 9.41
CA CYS A 4 -11.09 -1.94 10.17
C CYS A 4 -11.62 -3.10 9.32
N GLY A 5 -11.49 -4.32 9.84
CA GLY A 5 -12.03 -5.50 9.21
C GLY A 5 -11.00 -6.31 8.41
N PHE A 6 -9.72 -6.22 8.79
CA PHE A 6 -8.64 -7.04 8.23
C PHE A 6 -8.73 -8.51 8.68
N ASN A 7 -9.87 -9.13 8.38
CA ASN A 7 -10.05 -10.55 8.50
C ASN A 7 -9.23 -11.29 7.44
N LYS A 8 -9.26 -12.62 7.50
CA LYS A 8 -8.52 -13.48 6.57
C LYS A 8 -8.83 -13.18 5.09
N GLU A 9 -10.08 -12.92 4.75
CA GLU A 9 -10.50 -12.69 3.36
C GLU A 9 -10.00 -11.34 2.85
N MET A 10 -10.06 -10.29 3.68
CA MET A 10 -9.55 -8.98 3.33
C MET A 10 -8.03 -9.01 3.15
N LEU A 11 -7.29 -9.67 4.05
CA LEU A 11 -5.83 -9.83 3.93
C LEU A 11 -5.43 -10.59 2.66
N GLU A 12 -6.18 -11.63 2.29
CA GLU A 12 -5.97 -12.34 1.02
C GLU A 12 -6.27 -11.44 -0.18
N GLY A 13 -7.34 -10.65 -0.13
CA GLY A 13 -7.65 -9.65 -1.15
C GLY A 13 -6.54 -8.61 -1.32
N MET A 14 -5.97 -8.12 -0.22
CA MET A 14 -4.84 -7.19 -0.25
C MET A 14 -3.59 -7.83 -0.84
N LYS A 15 -3.32 -9.11 -0.52
CA LYS A 15 -2.22 -9.87 -1.11
C LYS A 15 -2.34 -9.94 -2.63
N LEU A 16 -3.54 -10.29 -3.12
CA LEU A 16 -3.83 -10.39 -4.55
C LEU A 16 -3.75 -9.02 -5.25
N LEU A 17 -4.22 -7.96 -4.60
CA LEU A 17 -4.09 -6.59 -5.11
C LEU A 17 -2.61 -6.24 -5.33
N HIS A 18 -1.76 -6.45 -4.32
CA HIS A 18 -0.33 -6.14 -4.42
C HIS A 18 0.37 -6.98 -5.51
N ARG A 19 0.06 -8.28 -5.60
CA ARG A 19 0.58 -9.12 -6.69
C ARG A 19 0.17 -8.59 -8.05
N GLY A 20 -1.09 -8.19 -8.22
CA GLY A 20 -1.56 -7.57 -9.47
C GLY A 20 -0.80 -6.30 -9.83
N LEU A 21 -0.53 -5.42 -8.85
CA LEU A 21 0.28 -4.22 -9.06
C LEU A 21 1.70 -4.55 -9.55
N ILE A 22 2.31 -5.62 -9.04
CA ILE A 22 3.69 -5.98 -9.40
C ILE A 22 3.77 -6.82 -10.67
N GLU A 23 3.11 -7.98 -10.68
CA GLU A 23 3.23 -8.97 -11.75
C GLU A 23 2.73 -8.38 -13.06
N HIS A 24 1.55 -7.77 -13.05
CA HIS A 24 0.97 -7.16 -14.25
C HIS A 24 1.49 -5.72 -14.46
N GLY A 25 1.42 -4.90 -13.41
CA GLY A 25 1.74 -3.47 -13.52
C GLY A 25 3.21 -3.17 -13.80
N ILE A 26 4.12 -4.00 -13.27
CA ILE A 26 5.56 -3.83 -13.42
C ILE A 26 6.16 -4.92 -14.32
N ILE A 27 6.18 -6.19 -13.87
CA ILE A 27 6.99 -7.25 -14.51
C ILE A 27 6.56 -7.51 -15.96
N GLU A 28 5.27 -7.73 -16.20
CA GLU A 28 4.76 -7.94 -17.57
C GLU A 28 4.94 -6.71 -18.45
N ARG A 29 4.69 -5.51 -17.89
CA ARG A 29 4.78 -4.25 -18.64
C ARG A 29 6.22 -3.92 -19.03
N SER A 30 7.18 -4.14 -18.14
CA SER A 30 8.62 -3.99 -18.40
C SER A 30 9.06 -4.91 -19.55
N LYS A 31 8.64 -6.18 -19.52
CA LYS A 31 8.91 -7.15 -20.61
C LYS A 31 8.31 -6.69 -21.93
N LYS A 32 7.04 -6.28 -21.95
CA LYS A 32 6.35 -5.80 -23.17
C LYS A 32 7.02 -4.57 -23.78
N LYS A 33 7.60 -3.69 -22.97
CA LYS A 33 8.24 -2.46 -23.42
C LYS A 33 9.76 -2.57 -23.61
N ASN A 34 10.34 -3.73 -23.30
CA ASN A 34 11.80 -3.95 -23.29
C ASN A 34 12.54 -2.90 -22.43
N GLN A 35 12.04 -2.68 -21.21
CA GLN A 35 12.57 -1.70 -20.25
C GLN A 35 12.95 -2.38 -18.94
N MET A 36 13.81 -1.73 -18.15
CA MET A 36 14.13 -2.22 -16.82
C MET A 36 12.91 -2.08 -15.89
N THR A 37 12.80 -2.98 -14.91
CA THR A 37 11.74 -2.97 -13.91
C THR A 37 11.78 -1.67 -13.09
N GLU A 38 12.96 -1.21 -12.71
CA GLU A 38 13.15 0.05 -11.98
C GLU A 38 12.67 1.27 -12.79
N GLU A 39 12.98 1.34 -14.08
CA GLU A 39 12.48 2.39 -14.98
C GLU A 39 10.95 2.37 -15.06
N THR A 40 10.36 1.18 -15.07
CA THR A 40 8.90 0.99 -15.11
C THR A 40 8.27 1.47 -13.80
N ILE A 41 8.85 1.13 -12.65
CA ILE A 41 8.37 1.60 -11.32
C ILE A 41 8.41 3.13 -11.25
N ASN A 42 9.53 3.75 -11.65
CA ASN A 42 9.67 5.20 -11.67
C ASN A 42 8.61 5.86 -12.54
N LYS A 43 8.35 5.27 -13.71
CA LYS A 43 7.32 5.76 -14.63
C LYS A 43 5.91 5.63 -14.04
N GLU A 44 5.57 4.53 -13.37
CA GLU A 44 4.26 4.40 -12.72
C GLU A 44 4.08 5.44 -11.61
N ILE A 45 5.12 5.69 -10.81
CA ILE A 45 5.08 6.73 -9.76
C ILE A 45 4.86 8.12 -10.39
N GLU A 46 5.56 8.43 -11.48
CA GLU A 46 5.38 9.69 -12.22
C GLU A 46 3.97 9.80 -12.83
N ASP A 47 3.51 8.75 -13.51
CA ASP A 47 2.19 8.69 -14.16
C ASP A 47 1.07 8.89 -13.13
N MET A 48 1.15 8.23 -11.96
CA MET A 48 0.23 8.44 -10.85
C MET A 48 0.28 9.87 -10.30
N GLY A 49 1.48 10.45 -10.15
CA GLY A 49 1.63 11.85 -9.72
C GLY A 49 1.06 12.87 -10.71
N ARG A 50 1.12 12.57 -12.02
CA ARG A 50 0.45 13.37 -13.05
C ARG A 50 -1.06 13.20 -12.96
N PHE A 51 -1.56 11.97 -12.88
CA PHE A 51 -2.98 11.66 -12.79
C PHE A 51 -3.66 12.31 -11.58
N GLN A 52 -2.98 12.36 -10.43
CA GLN A 52 -3.50 13.02 -9.23
C GLN A 52 -3.88 14.50 -9.43
N LYS A 53 -3.20 15.21 -10.35
CA LYS A 53 -3.50 16.61 -10.68
C LYS A 53 -4.79 16.75 -11.48
N GLU A 54 -5.16 15.70 -12.21
CA GLU A 54 -6.36 15.65 -13.04
C GLU A 54 -7.61 15.22 -12.27
N LEU A 55 -7.48 14.74 -11.02
CA LEU A 55 -8.61 14.22 -10.25
C LEU A 55 -9.73 15.23 -10.01
N LEU A 56 -9.45 16.53 -10.07
CA LEU A 56 -10.48 17.58 -9.98
C LEU A 56 -11.49 17.54 -11.13
N ALA A 57 -11.16 16.87 -12.25
CA ALA A 57 -12.08 16.65 -13.36
C ALA A 57 -13.14 15.57 -13.06
N ILE A 58 -12.96 14.76 -12.01
CA ILE A 58 -13.99 13.83 -11.53
C ILE A 58 -14.99 14.65 -10.71
N GLU A 59 -16.21 14.83 -11.21
CA GLU A 59 -17.22 15.70 -10.56
C GLU A 59 -17.65 15.16 -9.19
N ASP A 60 -17.97 13.87 -9.12
CA ASP A 60 -18.39 13.18 -7.90
C ASP A 60 -17.25 13.15 -6.86
N SER A 61 -17.50 13.76 -5.70
CA SER A 61 -16.50 13.94 -4.65
C SER A 61 -16.04 12.63 -4.02
N GLU A 62 -16.97 11.71 -3.80
CA GLU A 62 -16.76 10.45 -3.14
C GLU A 62 -15.98 9.50 -4.06
N VAL A 63 -16.35 9.43 -5.34
CA VAL A 63 -15.59 8.70 -6.36
C VAL A 63 -14.20 9.29 -6.52
N ARG A 64 -14.09 10.62 -6.58
CA ARG A 64 -12.80 11.31 -6.65
C ARG A 64 -11.89 10.95 -5.48
N GLU A 65 -12.44 10.89 -4.26
CA GLU A 65 -11.67 10.54 -3.06
C GLU A 65 -11.24 9.07 -3.07
N LEU A 66 -12.13 8.14 -3.45
CA LEU A 66 -11.76 6.72 -3.60
C LEU A 66 -10.60 6.53 -4.57
N ILE A 67 -10.67 7.17 -5.75
CA ILE A 67 -9.60 7.10 -6.75
C ILE A 67 -8.32 7.77 -6.25
N ARG A 68 -8.42 8.90 -5.54
CA ARG A 68 -7.27 9.56 -4.91
C ARG A 68 -6.56 8.63 -3.93
N THR A 69 -7.30 8.09 -2.95
CA THR A 69 -6.74 7.22 -1.92
C THR A 69 -6.12 5.95 -2.52
N LEU A 70 -6.78 5.33 -3.50
CA LEU A 70 -6.23 4.14 -4.17
C LEU A 70 -4.93 4.47 -4.93
N THR A 71 -4.87 5.62 -5.60
CA THR A 71 -3.67 6.08 -6.33
C THR A 71 -2.53 6.39 -5.36
N GLU A 72 -2.82 7.06 -4.24
CA GLU A 72 -1.85 7.36 -3.18
C GLU A 72 -1.32 6.07 -2.53
N TYR A 73 -2.21 5.11 -2.27
CA TYR A 73 -1.86 3.80 -1.75
C TYR A 73 -0.91 3.05 -2.67
N ALA A 74 -1.26 2.92 -3.97
CA ALA A 74 -0.40 2.25 -4.95
C ALA A 74 0.96 2.95 -5.11
N CYS A 75 0.97 4.29 -5.08
CA CYS A 75 2.21 5.08 -5.12
C CYS A 75 3.09 4.83 -3.90
N ALA A 76 2.52 4.78 -2.68
CA ALA A 76 3.27 4.45 -1.47
C ALA A 76 3.84 3.02 -1.53
N PHE A 77 3.05 2.07 -2.04
CA PHE A 77 3.48 0.69 -2.23
C PHE A 77 4.66 0.57 -3.21
N TYR A 78 4.62 1.23 -4.37
CA TYR A 78 5.75 1.23 -5.31
C TYR A 78 7.01 1.89 -4.76
N LYS A 79 6.88 2.93 -3.93
CA LYS A 79 8.04 3.51 -3.22
C LYS A 79 8.67 2.54 -2.23
N LEU A 80 7.85 1.73 -1.53
CA LEU A 80 8.35 0.66 -0.67
C LEU A 80 9.04 -0.43 -1.51
N LEU A 81 8.42 -0.88 -2.61
CA LEU A 81 8.99 -1.86 -3.51
C LEU A 81 10.34 -1.40 -4.09
N GLN A 82 10.43 -0.14 -4.52
CA GLN A 82 11.67 0.45 -5.01
C GLN A 82 12.78 0.42 -3.96
N ARG A 83 12.43 0.65 -2.68
CA ARG A 83 13.39 0.64 -1.58
C ARG A 83 13.87 -0.78 -1.23
N GLU A 84 12.97 -1.75 -1.21
CA GLU A 84 13.28 -3.13 -0.78
C GLU A 84 13.77 -4.04 -1.93
N GLY A 85 13.61 -3.62 -3.19
CA GLY A 85 13.97 -4.40 -4.37
C GLY A 85 12.82 -5.27 -4.87
N ILE A 86 12.68 -5.34 -6.19
CA ILE A 86 11.58 -6.08 -6.83
C ILE A 86 11.69 -7.59 -6.60
N GLU A 87 12.89 -8.11 -6.41
CA GLU A 87 13.15 -9.52 -6.12
C GLU A 87 12.57 -9.98 -4.77
N ASN A 88 12.35 -9.04 -3.83
CA ASN A 88 11.86 -9.32 -2.48
C ASN A 88 10.36 -9.04 -2.30
N TYR A 89 9.62 -8.86 -3.41
CA TYR A 89 8.26 -8.35 -3.34
C TYR A 89 7.28 -9.24 -2.57
N GLU A 90 7.41 -10.56 -2.65
CA GLU A 90 6.55 -11.50 -1.91
C GLU A 90 6.74 -11.30 -0.39
N GLU A 91 7.99 -11.15 0.07
CA GLU A 91 8.28 -10.88 1.48
C GLU A 91 7.73 -9.50 1.91
N LEU A 92 7.85 -8.50 1.04
CA LEU A 92 7.28 -7.17 1.29
C LEU A 92 5.75 -7.23 1.44
N ILE A 93 5.05 -8.00 0.59
CA ILE A 93 3.60 -8.18 0.68
C ILE A 93 3.22 -8.83 2.01
N GLU A 94 3.93 -9.87 2.44
CA GLU A 94 3.67 -10.51 3.74
C GLU A 94 3.90 -9.55 4.91
N LYS A 95 4.96 -8.73 4.87
CA LYS A 95 5.22 -7.70 5.90
C LYS A 95 4.10 -6.66 5.98
N ILE A 96 3.59 -6.22 4.83
CA ILE A 96 2.48 -5.25 4.75
C ILE A 96 1.18 -5.88 5.27
N ASN A 97 0.88 -7.13 4.89
CA ASN A 97 -0.28 -7.84 5.41
C ASN A 97 -0.19 -8.04 6.93
N ASN A 98 1.00 -8.37 7.45
CA ASN A 98 1.22 -8.47 8.88
C ASN A 98 1.04 -7.12 9.59
N LEU A 99 1.47 -6.01 8.98
CA LEU A 99 1.17 -4.67 9.51
C LEU A 99 -0.33 -4.46 9.69
N TYR A 100 -1.13 -4.81 8.67
CA TYR A 100 -2.59 -4.64 8.73
C TYR A 100 -3.24 -5.54 9.77
N PHE A 101 -2.81 -6.79 9.84
CA PHE A 101 -3.27 -7.72 10.87
C PHE A 101 -2.96 -7.19 12.28
N GLU A 102 -1.72 -6.79 12.55
CA GLU A 102 -1.31 -6.27 13.86
C GLU A 102 -2.00 -4.94 14.19
N MET A 103 -2.25 -4.08 13.20
CA MET A 103 -3.01 -2.84 13.40
C MET A 103 -4.44 -3.12 13.89
N ASP A 104 -5.15 -4.02 13.20
CA ASP A 104 -6.52 -4.40 13.55
C ASP A 104 -6.55 -5.13 14.89
N ASN A 105 -5.68 -6.12 15.07
CA ASN A 105 -5.58 -6.91 16.30
C ASN A 105 -5.25 -6.03 17.51
N LYS A 106 -4.23 -5.16 17.44
CA LYS A 106 -3.84 -4.30 18.55
C LYS A 106 -4.95 -3.35 18.94
N PHE A 107 -5.64 -2.77 17.96
CA PHE A 107 -6.71 -1.84 18.23
C PHE A 107 -7.87 -2.53 18.98
N TYR A 108 -8.40 -3.62 18.45
CA TYR A 108 -9.59 -4.27 19.02
C TYR A 108 -9.33 -5.10 20.28
N SER A 109 -8.13 -5.67 20.43
CA SER A 109 -7.82 -6.49 21.61
C SER A 109 -7.40 -5.66 22.82
N GLU A 110 -6.82 -4.47 22.60
CA GLU A 110 -6.17 -3.71 23.67
C GLU A 110 -6.53 -2.24 23.75
N LEU A 111 -6.78 -1.54 22.64
CA LEU A 111 -6.82 -0.07 22.64
C LEU A 111 -8.23 0.51 22.56
N GLU A 112 -9.19 -0.22 21.98
CA GLU A 112 -10.54 0.28 21.72
C GLU A 112 -11.19 0.86 23.00
N GLY A 113 -11.63 2.11 22.90
CA GLY A 113 -12.31 2.83 23.99
C GLY A 113 -11.39 3.44 25.04
N LYS A 114 -10.06 3.29 24.93
CA LYS A 114 -9.10 4.00 25.78
C LYS A 114 -8.94 5.45 25.32
N PRO A 115 -8.68 6.39 26.25
CA PRO A 115 -8.14 7.70 25.88
C PRO A 115 -6.83 7.52 25.09
N ASP A 116 -6.59 8.35 24.08
CA ASP A 116 -5.38 8.32 23.24
C ASP A 116 -5.14 7.02 22.44
N ASP A 117 -6.16 6.18 22.25
CA ASP A 117 -6.09 4.91 21.49
C ASP A 117 -5.39 5.02 20.12
N MET A 118 -5.71 6.03 19.32
CA MET A 118 -5.12 6.27 18.00
C MET A 118 -3.63 6.63 18.09
N LYS A 119 -3.24 7.36 19.13
CA LYS A 119 -1.85 7.76 19.35
C LYS A 119 -1.00 6.56 19.76
N GLU A 120 -1.51 5.75 20.68
CA GLU A 120 -0.87 4.50 21.09
C GLU A 120 -0.76 3.52 19.92
N LEU A 121 -1.81 3.41 19.09
CA LEU A 121 -1.78 2.59 17.89
C LEU A 121 -0.67 3.06 16.93
N ALA A 122 -0.59 4.35 16.62
CA ALA A 122 0.46 4.88 15.74
C ALA A 122 1.88 4.62 16.28
N GLN A 123 2.08 4.73 17.60
CA GLN A 123 3.35 4.41 18.24
C GLN A 123 3.70 2.92 18.13
N TYR A 124 2.71 2.04 18.28
CA TYR A 124 2.87 0.61 18.10
C TYR A 124 3.23 0.25 16.65
N LEU A 125 2.54 0.81 15.65
CA LEU A 125 2.84 0.54 14.24
C LEU A 125 4.27 0.96 13.85
N ASN A 126 4.82 2.03 14.46
CA ASN A 126 6.21 2.43 14.25
C ASN A 126 7.25 1.41 14.75
N GLN A 127 6.84 0.48 15.63
CA GLN A 127 7.71 -0.59 16.14
C GLN A 127 7.74 -1.80 15.18
N LEU A 128 6.75 -1.92 14.30
CA LEU A 128 6.66 -3.00 13.32
C LEU A 128 7.63 -2.74 12.16
N ASN A 129 8.43 -3.74 11.81
CA ASN A 129 9.46 -3.59 10.79
C ASN A 129 8.96 -4.01 9.40
N ILE A 130 8.69 -3.04 8.52
CA ILE A 130 8.22 -3.29 7.14
C ILE A 130 9.37 -3.32 6.12
N GLY A 131 10.59 -2.94 6.52
CA GLY A 131 11.74 -2.90 5.61
C GLY A 131 13.06 -3.18 6.29
N THR A 132 14.14 -3.19 5.53
CA THR A 132 15.48 -3.14 6.11
C THR A 132 15.75 -1.71 6.60
N LYS A 133 15.94 -1.53 7.92
CA LYS A 133 16.55 -0.29 8.44
C LYS A 133 17.95 -0.21 7.84
N LYS A 134 18.18 0.75 6.95
CA LYS A 134 19.53 1.16 6.56
C LYS A 134 20.26 1.75 7.75
#